data_AF-A0A3F2RB60-F1
#
_entry.id   AF-A0A3F2RB60-F1
#
_cell.length_a   1.000
_cell.length_b   1.000
_cell.length_c   1.000
_cell.angle_alpha   90.00
_cell.angle_beta   90.00
_cell.angle_gamma   90.00
#
_symmetry.space_group_name_H-M   'P 1'
#
loop_
_entity.id
_entity.type
_entity.pdbx_description
1 polymer ?
#
loop_
_entity_poly.entity_id
_entity_poly.type
_entity_poly.pdbx_seq_one_letter_code
_entity_poly.pdbx_strand_id
1 'polypeptide(L)'
;MGKSINHNTAAEQEFAKLELLLAQTASDTVNCLKVLKGNLAEYDSRHGLHFVNTSKSFMRSDIRAAKDTASELRHLANQISKSKTPSESEITAARSKMNATSDALTDLKKIGRAYDEKNGKEKGITA
;
A
#
# COMPACT_ATOMS: atom_id res chain seq x y z
N MET A 1 -13.36 26.28 -35.24
CA MET A 1 -12.21 25.84 -34.43
C MET A 1 -12.65 25.79 -32.97
N GLY A 2 -12.84 24.60 -32.37
CA GLY A 2 -13.37 24.49 -31.00
C GLY A 2 -13.19 23.12 -30.32
N LYS A 3 -12.44 22.20 -30.94
CA LYS A 3 -12.29 20.81 -30.45
C LYS A 3 -11.10 20.60 -29.49
N SER A 4 -10.06 21.46 -29.51
CA SER A 4 -8.86 21.21 -28.69
C SER A 4 -9.00 21.64 -27.22
N ILE A 5 -9.82 22.65 -26.92
CA ILE A 5 -9.98 23.17 -25.55
C ILE A 5 -10.66 22.13 -24.65
N ASN A 6 -11.72 21.48 -25.13
CA ASN A 6 -12.46 20.47 -24.36
C ASN A 6 -11.65 19.20 -24.06
N HIS A 7 -10.76 18.78 -24.96
CA HIS A 7 -9.90 17.61 -24.74
C HIS A 7 -8.88 17.83 -23.64
N ASN A 8 -8.34 19.05 -23.52
CA ASN A 8 -7.35 19.38 -22.51
C ASN A 8 -7.98 19.41 -21.11
N THR A 9 -9.18 19.99 -20.97
CA THR A 9 -9.91 20.07 -19.70
C THR A 9 -10.35 18.69 -19.18
N ALA A 10 -10.76 17.78 -20.07
CA ALA A 10 -11.11 16.41 -19.67
C ALA A 10 -9.90 15.62 -19.17
N ALA A 11 -8.74 15.76 -19.84
CA ALA A 11 -7.51 15.12 -19.41
C ALA A 11 -7.05 15.64 -18.03
N GLU A 12 -7.05 16.96 -17.83
CA GLU A 12 -6.72 17.59 -16.54
C GLU A 12 -7.60 17.07 -15.39
N GLN A 13 -8.91 16.91 -15.62
CA GLN A 13 -9.82 16.34 -14.62
C GLN A 13 -9.50 14.88 -14.29
N GLU A 14 -9.17 14.05 -15.28
CA GLU A 14 -8.80 12.65 -15.04
C GLU A 14 -7.47 12.53 -14.29
N PHE A 15 -6.51 13.41 -14.55
CA PHE A 15 -5.25 13.45 -13.80
C PHE A 15 -5.44 13.90 -12.35
N ALA A 16 -6.32 14.88 -12.10
CA ALA A 16 -6.66 15.29 -10.74
C ALA A 16 -7.35 14.15 -9.96
N LYS A 17 -8.22 13.36 -10.61
CA LYS A 17 -8.80 12.16 -9.99
C LYS A 17 -7.73 11.10 -9.71
N LEU A 18 -6.81 10.89 -10.65
CA LEU A 18 -5.71 9.94 -10.48
C LEU A 18 -4.81 10.33 -9.30
N GLU A 19 -4.40 11.60 -9.21
CA GLU A 19 -3.66 12.13 -8.06
C GLU A 19 -4.37 11.82 -6.74
N LEU A 20 -5.66 12.19 -6.64
CA LEU A 20 -6.45 12.00 -5.43
C LEU A 20 -6.49 10.52 -5.04
N LEU A 21 -6.76 9.63 -5.99
CA LEU A 21 -6.82 8.19 -5.76
C LEU A 21 -5.48 7.61 -5.31
N LEU A 22 -4.36 8.03 -5.90
CA LEU A 22 -3.02 7.59 -5.52
C LEU A 22 -2.67 8.05 -4.10
N ALA A 23 -2.94 9.32 -3.79
CA ALA A 23 -2.68 9.89 -2.46
C ALA A 23 -3.54 9.24 -1.37
N GLN A 24 -4.82 8.97 -1.67
CA GLN A 24 -5.74 8.29 -0.77
C GLN A 24 -5.30 6.84 -0.54
N THR A 25 -5.02 6.10 -1.61
CA THR A 25 -4.57 4.69 -1.54
C THR A 25 -3.29 4.56 -0.72
N ALA A 26 -2.33 5.47 -0.93
CA ALA A 26 -1.10 5.48 -0.15
C ALA A 26 -1.37 5.74 1.34
N SER A 27 -2.26 6.67 1.66
CA SER A 27 -2.61 7.03 3.04
C SER A 27 -3.34 5.87 3.74
N ASP A 28 -4.30 5.24 3.05
CA ASP A 28 -5.04 4.09 3.55
C ASP A 28 -4.14 2.89 3.76
N THR A 29 -3.21 2.64 2.83
CA THR A 29 -2.21 1.58 2.97
C THR A 29 -1.35 1.80 4.21
N VAL A 30 -0.80 3.01 4.40
CA VAL A 30 0.01 3.34 5.57
C VAL A 30 -0.79 3.20 6.88
N ASN A 31 -2.06 3.63 6.89
CA ASN A 31 -2.91 3.51 8.07
C ASN A 31 -3.26 2.05 8.38
N CYS A 32 -3.60 1.25 7.37
CA CYS A 32 -3.82 -0.18 7.51
C CYS A 32 -2.60 -0.89 8.09
N LEU A 33 -1.39 -0.60 7.59
CA LEU A 33 -0.14 -1.17 8.10
C LEU A 33 0.16 -0.76 9.56
N LYS A 34 -0.20 0.46 9.96
CA LYS A 34 -0.10 0.90 11.37
C LYS A 34 -1.04 0.09 12.27
N VAL A 35 -2.30 -0.08 11.85
CA VAL A 35 -3.29 -0.88 12.58
C VAL A 35 -2.82 -2.33 12.68
N LEU A 36 -2.38 -2.94 11.57
CA LEU A 36 -1.84 -4.30 11.56
C LEU A 36 -0.68 -4.46 12.55
N LYS A 37 0.30 -3.54 12.52
CA LYS A 37 1.44 -3.58 13.45
C LYS A 37 1.00 -3.48 14.92
N GLY A 38 -0.06 -2.71 15.21
CA GLY A 38 -0.69 -2.65 16.53
C GLY A 38 -1.31 -3.97 16.92
N ASN A 39 -2.15 -4.54 16.05
CA ASN A 39 -2.84 -5.81 16.27
C ASN A 39 -1.85 -6.97 16.47
N LEU A 40 -0.75 -7.01 15.72
CA LEU A 40 0.31 -8.01 15.91
C LEU A 40 0.99 -7.88 17.28
N ALA A 41 1.24 -6.64 17.74
CA ALA A 41 1.81 -6.41 19.06
C ALA A 41 0.85 -6.84 20.18
N GLU A 42 -0.44 -6.57 20.01
CA GLU A 42 -1.48 -6.99 20.94
C GLU A 42 -1.63 -8.52 20.95
N TYR A 43 -1.65 -9.15 19.78
CA TYR A 43 -1.65 -10.60 19.65
C TYR A 43 -0.47 -11.23 20.37
N ASP A 44 0.75 -10.70 20.12
CA ASP A 44 1.97 -11.16 20.76
C ASP A 44 1.86 -11.08 22.29
N SER A 45 1.36 -9.95 22.82
CA SER A 45 1.15 -9.76 24.26
C SER A 45 0.13 -10.75 24.84
N ARG A 46 -1.01 -10.97 24.17
CA ARG A 46 -2.07 -11.88 24.63
C ARG A 46 -1.63 -13.35 24.67
N HIS A 47 -0.63 -13.71 23.87
CA HIS A 47 -0.14 -15.09 23.74
C HIS A 47 1.23 -15.30 24.40
N GLY A 48 1.72 -14.32 25.19
CA GLY A 48 3.00 -14.46 25.90
C GLY A 48 4.24 -14.43 24.99
N LEU A 49 4.11 -13.94 23.75
CA LEU A 49 5.19 -13.89 22.77
C LEU A 49 6.05 -12.63 22.99
N HIS A 50 7.00 -12.71 23.92
CA HIS A 50 7.76 -11.53 24.38
C HIS A 50 9.20 -11.43 23.85
N PHE A 51 9.80 -12.52 23.36
CA PHE A 51 11.23 -12.55 23.05
C PHE A 51 11.56 -13.02 21.62
N VAL A 52 11.24 -14.28 21.27
CA VAL A 52 11.69 -14.88 20.00
C VAL A 52 10.50 -15.20 19.11
N ASN A 53 10.62 -14.92 17.81
CA ASN A 53 9.67 -15.33 16.77
C ASN A 53 8.24 -14.79 16.98
N THR A 54 8.11 -13.58 17.52
CA THR A 54 6.82 -12.89 17.67
C THR A 54 6.24 -12.57 16.29
N SER A 55 4.92 -12.55 16.16
CA SER A 55 4.23 -12.26 14.89
C SER A 55 4.65 -10.91 14.31
N LYS A 56 4.78 -9.90 15.18
CA LYS A 56 5.26 -8.57 14.82
C LYS A 56 6.69 -8.58 14.30
N SER A 57 7.59 -9.36 14.93
CA SER A 57 8.99 -9.47 14.50
C SER A 57 9.12 -10.21 13.17
N PHE A 58 8.30 -11.25 12.97
CA PHE A 58 8.25 -12.08 11.79
C PHE A 58 7.83 -11.29 10.55
N MET A 59 6.76 -10.50 10.66
CA MET A 59 6.22 -9.72 9.53
C MET A 59 6.87 -8.34 9.35
N ARG A 60 7.86 -7.97 10.17
CA ARG A 60 8.38 -6.60 10.25
C ARG A 60 8.96 -6.10 8.92
N SER A 61 9.68 -6.96 8.21
CA SER A 61 10.33 -6.59 6.94
C SER A 61 9.29 -6.32 5.86
N ASP A 62 8.30 -7.20 5.72
CA ASP A 62 7.24 -7.09 4.71
C ASP A 62 6.32 -5.90 4.98
N ILE A 63 5.99 -5.63 6.25
CA ILE A 63 5.26 -4.41 6.63
C ILE A 63 6.04 -3.16 6.21
N ARG A 64 7.38 -3.19 6.36
CA ARG A 64 8.23 -2.07 5.93
C ARG A 64 8.23 -1.94 4.41
N ALA A 65 8.40 -3.04 3.67
CA ALA A 65 8.37 -3.03 2.21
C ALA A 65 7.05 -2.46 1.66
N ALA A 66 5.91 -2.89 2.20
CA ALA A 66 4.59 -2.36 1.82
C ALA A 66 4.42 -0.86 2.19
N LYS A 67 5.05 -0.41 3.28
CA LYS A 67 5.05 1.01 3.64
C LYS A 67 5.92 1.84 2.69
N ASP A 68 7.05 1.30 2.27
CA ASP A 68 7.98 1.97 1.36
C ASP A 68 7.32 2.13 -0.02
N THR A 69 6.65 1.10 -0.56
CA THR A 69 5.88 1.21 -1.82
C THR A 69 4.72 2.20 -1.73
N ALA A 70 3.99 2.23 -0.61
CA ALA A 70 2.96 3.26 -0.38
C ALA A 70 3.53 4.69 -0.33
N SER A 71 4.74 4.85 0.22
CA SER A 71 5.42 6.15 0.27
C SER A 71 5.84 6.61 -1.12
N GLU A 72 6.33 5.69 -1.97
CA GLU A 72 6.62 5.95 -3.37
C GLU A 72 5.36 6.31 -4.17
N LEU A 73 4.24 5.63 -3.91
CA LEU A 73 2.95 5.94 -4.53
C LEU A 73 2.50 7.38 -4.22
N ARG A 74 2.66 7.80 -2.96
CA ARG A 74 2.36 9.17 -2.54
C ARG A 74 3.31 10.20 -3.13
N HIS A 75 4.59 9.86 -3.25
CA HIS A 75 5.55 10.71 -3.94
C HIS A 75 5.14 10.95 -5.39
N LEU A 76 4.72 9.90 -6.09
CA LEU A 76 4.28 9.98 -7.47
C LEU A 76 2.98 10.79 -7.62
N ALA A 77 2.02 10.65 -6.69
CA ALA A 77 0.84 11.52 -6.65
C ALA A 77 1.23 13.01 -6.58
N ASN A 78 2.19 13.34 -5.70
CA ASN A 78 2.71 14.71 -5.57
C ASN A 78 3.51 15.20 -6.80
N GLN A 79 4.00 14.29 -7.66
CA GLN A 79 4.65 14.66 -8.91
C GLN A 79 3.60 14.98 -9.98
N ILE A 80 2.57 14.15 -10.11
CA ILE A 80 1.45 14.38 -11.02
C ILE A 80 0.79 15.73 -10.73
N SER A 81 0.59 16.07 -9.45
CA SER A 81 -0.03 17.34 -9.04
C SER A 81 0.78 18.58 -9.40
N LYS A 82 2.11 18.44 -9.55
CA LYS A 82 3.03 19.52 -9.91
C LYS A 82 3.28 19.58 -11.42
N SER A 83 2.91 18.54 -12.16
CA SER A 83 3.12 18.45 -13.60
C SER A 83 2.04 19.26 -14.32
N LYS A 84 2.46 20.25 -15.12
CA LYS A 84 1.53 21.09 -15.91
C LYS A 84 0.85 20.31 -17.04
N THR A 85 1.49 19.24 -17.49
CA THR A 85 1.00 18.35 -18.55
C THR A 85 1.46 16.94 -18.20
N PRO A 86 0.66 16.19 -17.44
CA PRO A 86 1.04 14.85 -17.05
C PRO A 86 1.23 13.96 -18.28
N SER A 87 2.36 13.26 -18.32
CA SER A 87 2.82 12.49 -19.47
C SER A 87 2.41 11.02 -19.41
N GLU A 88 2.41 10.33 -20.55
CA GLU A 88 2.19 8.88 -20.62
C GLU A 88 3.18 8.09 -19.75
N SER A 89 4.41 8.59 -19.60
CA SER A 89 5.41 8.01 -18.70
C SER A 89 5.01 8.10 -17.22
N GLU A 90 4.36 9.18 -16.79
CA GLU A 90 3.86 9.32 -15.43
C GLU A 90 2.66 8.40 -15.16
N ILE A 91 1.79 8.18 -16.17
CA ILE A 91 0.71 7.18 -16.09
C ILE A 91 1.29 5.76 -15.94
N THR A 92 2.31 5.44 -16.76
CA THR A 92 2.96 4.13 -16.73
C THR A 92 3.65 3.90 -15.38
N ALA A 93 4.32 4.94 -14.86
CA ALA A 93 4.91 4.91 -13.54
C ALA A 93 3.85 4.77 -12.43
N ALA A 94 2.72 5.50 -12.52
CA ALA A 94 1.60 5.37 -11.60
C ALA A 94 1.09 3.93 -11.53
N ARG A 95 0.80 3.33 -12.69
CA ARG A 95 0.33 1.96 -12.80
C ARG A 95 1.34 0.97 -12.23
N SER A 96 2.62 1.12 -12.56
CA SER A 96 3.69 0.27 -12.04
C SER A 96 3.78 0.35 -10.51
N LYS A 97 3.70 1.55 -9.93
CA LYS A 97 3.75 1.73 -8.47
C LYS A 97 2.49 1.24 -7.76
N MET A 98 1.31 1.39 -8.37
CA MET A 98 0.08 0.79 -7.86
C MET A 98 0.20 -0.74 -7.82
N ASN A 99 0.68 -1.36 -8.89
CA ASN A 99 0.90 -2.80 -8.95
C ASN A 99 1.91 -3.26 -7.89
N ALA A 100 3.06 -2.58 -7.78
CA ALA A 100 4.06 -2.89 -6.74
C ALA A 100 3.50 -2.77 -5.32
N THR A 101 2.61 -1.80 -5.06
CA THR A 101 1.92 -1.68 -3.76
C THR A 101 0.96 -2.85 -3.53
N SER A 102 0.18 -3.23 -4.55
CA SER A 102 -0.72 -4.38 -4.50
C SER A 102 0.03 -5.70 -4.28
N ASP A 103 1.15 -5.89 -4.95
CA ASP A 103 2.00 -7.07 -4.83
C ASP A 103 2.60 -7.16 -3.43
N ALA A 104 3.13 -6.05 -2.90
CA ALA A 104 3.66 -6.00 -1.53
C ALA A 104 2.59 -6.33 -0.47
N LEU A 105 1.36 -5.85 -0.64
CA LEU A 105 0.25 -6.20 0.25
C LEU A 105 -0.18 -7.67 0.11
N THR A 106 -0.13 -8.20 -1.10
CA THR A 106 -0.40 -9.62 -1.38
C THR A 106 0.64 -10.52 -0.73
N ASP A 107 1.91 -10.16 -0.82
CA ASP A 107 3.01 -10.90 -0.19
C ASP A 107 2.93 -10.80 1.33
N LEU A 108 2.62 -9.62 1.87
CA LEU A 108 2.35 -9.46 3.30
C LEU A 108 1.25 -10.40 3.80
N LYS A 109 0.17 -10.57 3.03
CA LYS A 109 -0.90 -11.55 3.33
C LYS A 109 -0.39 -12.99 3.29
N LYS A 110 0.44 -13.36 2.31
CA LYS A 110 1.05 -14.71 2.23
C LYS A 110 1.95 -14.97 3.43
N ILE A 111 2.78 -14.00 3.83
CA ILE A 111 3.65 -14.12 4.99
C ILE A 111 2.86 -14.24 6.29
N GLY A 112 1.75 -13.51 6.42
CA GLY A 112 0.82 -13.70 7.55
C GLY A 112 0.30 -15.14 7.63
N ARG A 113 -0.12 -15.72 6.50
CA ARG A 113 -0.56 -17.13 6.44
C ARG A 113 0.56 -18.11 6.77
N ALA A 114 1.76 -17.89 6.24
CA ALA A 114 2.92 -18.73 6.55
C ALA A 114 3.28 -18.68 8.05
N TYR A 115 3.09 -17.52 8.71
CA TYR A 115 3.21 -17.43 10.16
C TYR A 115 2.15 -18.27 10.86
N ASP A 116 0.88 -18.15 10.46
CA ASP A 116 -0.21 -18.92 11.06
C ASP A 116 0.01 -20.43 10.91
N GLU A 117 0.38 -20.90 9.71
CA GLU A 117 0.73 -22.30 9.42
C GLU A 117 1.88 -22.80 10.28
N LYS A 118 2.99 -22.05 10.36
CA LYS A 118 4.16 -22.40 11.18
C LYS A 118 3.84 -22.54 12.67
N ASN A 119 2.83 -21.81 13.16
CA ASN A 119 2.42 -21.84 14.55
C ASN A 119 1.21 -22.75 14.80
N GLY A 120 0.90 -23.68 13.87
CA GLY A 120 -0.18 -24.65 14.02
C GLY A 120 -1.57 -24.03 13.98
N LYS A 121 -1.69 -22.80 13.48
CA LYS A 121 -2.95 -22.06 13.30
C LYS A 121 -3.37 -22.04 11.83
N GLU A 122 -3.29 -23.18 11.14
CA GLU A 122 -3.66 -23.34 9.71
C GLU A 122 -5.06 -22.80 9.33
N LYS A 123 -5.96 -22.60 10.30
CA LYS A 123 -7.31 -22.06 10.08
C LYS A 123 -7.48 -20.57 10.41
N GLY A 124 -6.39 -19.84 10.68
CA GLY A 124 -6.46 -18.51 11.26
C GLY A 124 -6.93 -18.56 12.72
N ILE A 125 -6.77 -17.46 13.45
CA ILE A 125 -7.28 -17.33 14.81
C ILE A 125 -8.82 -17.32 14.75
N THR A 126 -9.45 -18.49 14.68
CA THR A 126 -10.86 -18.64 15.04
C THR A 126 -10.95 -18.53 16.55
N ALA A 127 -11.75 -17.55 16.98
CA ALA A 127 -12.13 -17.30 18.36
C ALA A 127 -12.71 -18.55 19.04
#